data_AF-A0A1H7F1B5-F1
#
_entry.id   AF-A0A1H7F1B5-F1
#
_cell.length_a   1.000
_cell.length_b   1.000
_cell.length_c   1.000
_cell.angle_alpha   90.00
_cell.angle_beta   90.00
_cell.angle_gamma   90.00
#
_symmetry.space_group_name_H-M   'P 1'
#
loop_
_entity.id
_entity.type
_entity.pdbx_description
1 polymer ?
#
loop_
_entity_poly.entity_id
_entity_poly.type
_entity_poly.pdbx_seq_one_letter_code
_entity_poly.pdbx_strand_id
1 'polypeptide(L)'
;MSSSIASSVNSPALQPVTTASQGARQVAGRYRNAQRAPQRGLWDTLRIFAKFTFNRPAGTVPEDAIPVRALSRAELDQAPNGSLYRLGHSTLLFKLDDGWWITDPVFCERASPLQWLGPKRFHAPPLSLAELPPLRGILLSHDHYDHLDKASMLALAPRAEHIITPLGVGDRLVAWGIDAKKIRQLSWWQETQVGALTLACTPAQHFSGRGVNDGNRTLWASWAVLSPELRLFFSGDSGYFPGFAEIGAQYGPFDLTLMETGAYNGDDWPHVHMLPEHSLQAHLDVRGRWLLPIHNGTFDLAMHGWREPLERICTLAEQHSVSVTTPMMGERLDMLAPQPAQAWWQGLR
;
A
#
# COMPACT_ATOMS: atom_id res chain seq x y z
N MET A 1 -43.22 -13.90 -51.12
CA MET A 1 -43.75 -12.80 -50.28
C MET A 1 -43.47 -13.20 -48.84
N SER A 2 -42.32 -12.76 -48.31
CA SER A 2 -42.21 -11.73 -47.25
C SER A 2 -42.68 -12.29 -45.89
N SER A 3 -41.86 -12.41 -44.85
CA SER A 3 -41.19 -11.30 -44.16
C SER A 3 -40.04 -11.80 -43.28
N SER A 4 -38.91 -11.08 -43.33
CA SER A 4 -37.82 -11.11 -42.36
C SER A 4 -38.22 -10.31 -41.11
N ILE A 5 -37.84 -10.77 -39.91
CA ILE A 5 -37.81 -9.94 -38.70
C ILE A 5 -36.44 -10.12 -38.08
N ALA A 6 -35.55 -9.17 -38.33
CA ALA A 6 -34.31 -8.99 -37.61
C ALA A 6 -34.60 -8.15 -36.36
N SER A 7 -34.34 -8.68 -35.16
CA SER A 7 -34.30 -7.87 -33.93
C SER A 7 -32.87 -7.43 -33.65
N SER A 8 -32.56 -6.18 -33.99
CA SER A 8 -31.36 -5.49 -33.53
C SER A 8 -31.51 -5.14 -32.06
N VAL A 9 -30.74 -5.80 -31.18
CA VAL A 9 -30.59 -5.34 -29.80
C VAL A 9 -29.48 -4.29 -29.78
N ASN A 10 -29.88 -3.04 -29.61
CA ASN A 10 -29.00 -1.90 -29.38
C ASN A 10 -28.30 -2.09 -28.03
N SER A 11 -26.99 -2.34 -28.05
CA SER A 11 -26.15 -2.14 -26.86
C SER A 11 -26.05 -0.64 -26.58
N PRO A 12 -26.35 -0.15 -25.35
CA PRO A 12 -26.18 1.26 -25.05
C PRO A 12 -24.68 1.59 -25.07
N ALA A 13 -24.30 2.54 -25.92
CA ALA A 13 -22.98 3.12 -25.91
C ALA A 13 -22.72 3.72 -24.51
N LEU A 14 -21.70 3.20 -23.82
CA LEU A 14 -21.19 3.79 -22.59
C LEU A 14 -20.71 5.20 -22.91
N GLN A 15 -21.44 6.21 -22.43
CA GLN A 15 -20.95 7.58 -22.48
C GLN A 15 -19.75 7.71 -21.52
N PRO A 16 -18.67 8.39 -21.92
CA PRO A 16 -17.56 8.66 -21.03
C PRO A 16 -18.04 9.62 -19.94
N VAL A 17 -18.10 9.12 -18.70
CA VAL A 17 -18.25 9.97 -17.52
C VAL A 17 -16.94 10.76 -17.38
N THR A 18 -16.94 11.97 -17.91
CA THR A 18 -15.88 12.97 -17.67
C THR A 18 -16.17 13.65 -16.34
N THR A 19 -15.98 12.94 -15.23
CA THR A 19 -15.84 13.60 -13.94
C THR A 19 -14.45 14.20 -13.87
N ALA A 20 -14.35 15.52 -13.94
CA ALA A 20 -13.12 16.23 -13.60
C ALA A 20 -12.60 15.70 -12.26
N SER A 21 -11.33 15.30 -12.21
CA SER A 21 -10.68 14.70 -11.04
C SER A 21 -10.72 15.69 -9.86
N GLN A 22 -11.68 15.51 -8.95
CA GLN A 22 -11.84 16.40 -7.81
C GLN A 22 -10.77 16.07 -6.76
N GLY A 23 -10.07 17.08 -6.28
CA GLY A 23 -9.13 16.95 -5.15
C GLY A 23 -9.82 16.48 -3.87
N ALA A 24 -9.02 16.15 -2.86
CA ALA A 24 -9.54 15.60 -1.60
C ALA A 24 -10.56 16.53 -0.92
N ARG A 25 -11.70 15.97 -0.52
CA ARG A 25 -12.79 16.71 0.13
C ARG A 25 -12.60 16.73 1.65
N GLN A 26 -12.78 17.91 2.24
CA GLN A 26 -12.80 18.10 3.69
C GLN A 26 -14.15 18.64 4.16
N VAL A 27 -14.65 18.15 5.30
CA VAL A 27 -15.86 18.64 5.97
C VAL A 27 -15.56 18.79 7.46
N ALA A 28 -15.73 20.00 8.00
CA ALA A 28 -15.44 20.33 9.39
C ALA A 28 -14.03 19.88 9.85
N GLY A 29 -13.02 20.16 9.02
CA GLY A 29 -11.62 19.81 9.32
C GLY A 29 -11.29 18.31 9.22
N ARG A 30 -12.19 17.49 8.65
CA ARG A 30 -11.96 16.05 8.46
C ARG A 30 -12.10 15.65 6.99
N TYR A 31 -11.16 14.87 6.48
CA TYR A 31 -11.18 14.32 5.13
C TYR A 31 -12.27 13.25 4.97
N ARG A 32 -12.68 13.02 3.72
CA ARG A 32 -13.75 12.09 3.35
C ARG A 32 -13.36 11.30 2.10
N ASN A 33 -13.73 10.02 2.09
CA ASN A 33 -13.68 9.18 0.90
C ASN A 33 -14.60 9.73 -0.19
N ALA A 34 -14.24 9.49 -1.45
CA ALA A 34 -15.09 9.79 -2.60
C ALA A 34 -16.39 8.97 -2.54
N GLN A 35 -16.27 7.67 -2.27
CA GLN A 35 -17.39 6.78 -1.98
C GLN A 35 -17.65 6.75 -0.47
N ARG A 36 -18.92 6.86 -0.07
CA ARG A 36 -19.30 6.82 1.34
C ARG A 36 -19.15 5.39 1.87
N ALA A 37 -18.28 5.23 2.86
CA ALA A 37 -18.28 4.05 3.72
C ALA A 37 -19.27 4.24 4.88
N PRO A 38 -19.94 3.19 5.36
CA PRO A 38 -20.71 3.22 6.60
C PRO A 38 -19.83 3.72 7.75
N GLN A 39 -20.33 4.67 8.55
CA GLN A 39 -19.62 5.07 9.75
C GLN A 39 -19.81 3.99 10.82
N ARG A 40 -18.71 3.55 11.42
CA ARG A 40 -18.76 2.63 12.56
C ARG A 40 -19.15 3.38 13.83
N GLY A 41 -20.08 2.80 14.58
CA GLY A 41 -20.41 3.26 15.92
C GLY A 41 -19.46 2.69 16.97
N LEU A 42 -19.55 3.22 18.20
CA LEU A 42 -18.79 2.72 19.36
C LEU A 42 -19.03 1.21 19.61
N TRP A 43 -20.26 0.74 19.38
CA TRP A 43 -20.61 -0.68 19.51
C TRP A 43 -19.88 -1.58 18.52
N ASP A 44 -19.72 -1.14 17.26
CA ASP A 44 -18.96 -1.89 16.26
C ASP A 44 -17.48 -1.96 16.64
N THR A 45 -16.92 -0.86 17.13
CA THR A 45 -15.54 -0.81 17.63
C THR A 45 -15.32 -1.78 18.79
N LEU A 46 -16.24 -1.80 19.78
CA LEU A 46 -16.17 -2.72 20.92
C LEU A 46 -16.32 -4.18 20.48
N ARG A 47 -17.23 -4.47 19.55
CA ARG A 47 -17.43 -5.82 18.99
C ARG A 47 -16.18 -6.32 18.28
N ILE A 48 -15.55 -5.48 17.45
CA ILE A 48 -14.30 -5.79 16.76
C ILE A 48 -13.18 -6.03 17.77
N PHE A 49 -13.01 -5.16 18.76
CA PHE A 49 -12.02 -5.35 19.82
C PHE A 49 -12.22 -6.69 20.54
N ALA A 50 -13.46 -7.00 20.95
CA ALA A 50 -13.79 -8.28 21.59
C ALA A 50 -13.49 -9.49 20.70
N LYS A 51 -13.75 -9.40 19.38
CA LYS A 51 -13.39 -10.45 18.42
C LYS A 51 -11.88 -10.68 18.38
N PHE A 52 -11.08 -9.62 18.28
CA PHE A 52 -9.61 -9.72 18.27
C PHE A 52 -9.04 -10.28 19.57
N THR A 53 -9.66 -9.98 20.72
CA THR A 53 -9.16 -10.42 22.02
C THR A 53 -9.60 -11.84 22.40
N PHE A 54 -10.83 -12.24 22.06
CA PHE A 54 -11.42 -13.49 22.57
C PHE A 54 -11.68 -14.55 21.49
N ASN A 55 -11.84 -14.16 20.23
CA ASN A 55 -12.27 -15.06 19.15
C ASN A 55 -11.26 -15.08 18.00
N ARG A 56 -9.97 -14.99 18.32
CA ARG A 56 -8.92 -14.97 17.29
C ARG A 56 -8.77 -16.36 16.65
N PRO A 57 -8.87 -16.49 15.32
CA PRO A 57 -8.71 -17.77 14.65
C PRO A 57 -7.28 -18.31 14.79
N ALA A 58 -7.16 -19.64 14.74
CA ALA A 58 -5.86 -20.30 14.69
C ALA A 58 -5.12 -19.95 13.38
N GLY A 59 -3.79 -19.92 13.41
CA GLY A 59 -2.96 -19.64 12.24
C GLY A 59 -2.92 -18.17 11.79
N THR A 60 -3.39 -17.24 12.63
CA THR A 60 -3.26 -15.78 12.42
C THR A 60 -1.81 -15.27 12.61
N VAL A 61 -1.01 -16.03 13.37
CA VAL A 61 0.43 -15.82 13.56
C VAL A 61 1.15 -17.09 13.07
N PRO A 62 2.29 -16.97 12.38
CA PRO A 62 3.11 -18.11 12.00
C PRO A 62 3.70 -18.84 13.22
N GLU A 63 3.68 -20.17 13.19
CA GLU A 63 4.40 -21.02 14.16
C GLU A 63 5.88 -21.15 13.78
N ASP A 64 6.14 -21.29 12.48
CA ASP A 64 7.49 -21.42 11.94
C ASP A 64 8.06 -20.04 11.57
N ALA A 65 9.38 -19.88 11.59
CA ALA A 65 10.00 -18.61 11.25
C ALA A 65 9.78 -18.25 9.77
N ILE A 66 9.30 -17.02 9.51
CA ILE A 66 9.19 -16.50 8.15
C ILE A 66 10.60 -16.36 7.55
N PRO A 67 10.84 -16.88 6.33
CA PRO A 67 12.13 -16.75 5.68
C PRO A 67 12.43 -15.27 5.39
N VAL A 68 13.56 -14.80 5.92
CA VAL A 68 14.10 -13.47 5.67
C VAL A 68 15.51 -13.61 5.12
N ARG A 69 15.74 -13.06 3.94
CA ARG A 69 17.09 -12.93 3.37
C ARG A 69 17.72 -11.67 3.94
N ALA A 70 18.75 -11.82 4.77
CA ALA A 70 19.50 -10.67 5.26
C ALA A 70 20.05 -9.84 4.09
N LEU A 71 20.02 -8.52 4.24
CA LEU A 71 20.55 -7.55 3.28
C LEU A 71 21.68 -6.75 3.91
N SER A 72 22.74 -6.56 3.16
CA SER A 72 23.87 -5.71 3.55
C SER A 72 23.87 -4.38 2.79
N ARG A 73 24.50 -3.35 3.39
CA ARG A 73 24.73 -2.08 2.72
C ARG A 73 25.51 -2.24 1.40
N ALA A 74 26.50 -3.14 1.36
CA ALA A 74 27.31 -3.40 0.17
C ALA A 74 26.48 -3.94 -1.01
N GLU A 75 25.52 -4.84 -0.74
CA GLU A 75 24.59 -5.33 -1.76
C GLU A 75 23.70 -4.21 -2.31
N LEU A 76 23.24 -3.29 -1.45
CA LEU A 76 22.46 -2.13 -1.89
C LEU A 76 23.31 -1.15 -2.70
N ASP A 77 24.56 -0.90 -2.32
CA ASP A 77 25.45 -0.01 -3.08
C ASP A 77 25.72 -0.57 -4.50
N GLN A 78 25.74 -1.90 -4.66
CA GLN A 78 25.92 -2.57 -5.96
C GLN A 78 24.61 -2.85 -6.72
N ALA A 79 23.45 -2.60 -6.12
CA ALA A 79 22.17 -2.90 -6.75
C ALA A 79 21.92 -2.00 -7.97
N PRO A 80 21.53 -2.58 -9.12
CA PRO A 80 21.23 -1.80 -10.32
C PRO A 80 19.96 -0.96 -10.13
N ASN A 81 19.83 0.10 -10.93
CA ASN A 81 18.56 0.82 -11.08
C ASN A 81 17.42 -0.16 -11.45
N GLY A 82 16.21 0.09 -10.94
CA GLY A 82 15.08 -0.85 -11.09
C GLY A 82 15.05 -1.97 -10.04
N SER A 83 15.94 -1.99 -9.05
CA SER A 83 15.88 -2.97 -7.96
C SER A 83 14.83 -2.59 -6.91
N LEU A 84 14.08 -3.58 -6.41
CA LEU A 84 13.13 -3.45 -5.30
C LEU A 84 13.38 -4.53 -4.24
N TYR A 85 13.24 -4.16 -2.97
CA TYR A 85 13.37 -5.03 -1.81
C TYR A 85 12.19 -4.83 -0.88
N ARG A 86 11.53 -5.92 -0.51
CA ARG A 86 10.47 -5.91 0.49
C ARG A 86 11.08 -6.05 1.89
N LEU A 87 10.90 -5.04 2.75
CA LEU A 87 11.46 -5.03 4.11
C LEU A 87 10.45 -5.47 5.18
N GLY A 88 9.18 -5.58 4.80
CA GLY A 88 8.09 -6.02 5.64
C GLY A 88 6.85 -5.17 5.40
N HIS A 89 5.67 -5.78 5.51
CA HIS A 89 4.37 -5.10 5.40
C HIS A 89 4.26 -4.30 4.10
N SER A 90 4.19 -2.97 4.19
CA SER A 90 4.20 -2.02 3.06
C SER A 90 5.50 -1.19 2.96
N THR A 91 6.54 -1.56 3.73
CA THR A 91 7.87 -0.98 3.62
C THR A 91 8.64 -1.61 2.47
N LEU A 92 8.77 -0.85 1.37
CA LEU A 92 9.48 -1.26 0.16
C LEU A 92 10.62 -0.29 -0.09
N LEU A 93 11.84 -0.81 -0.22
CA LEU A 93 13.01 -0.05 -0.64
C LEU A 93 13.24 -0.30 -2.13
N PHE A 94 13.24 0.74 -2.94
CA PHE A 94 13.43 0.60 -4.39
C PHE A 94 14.34 1.68 -4.96
N LYS A 95 15.01 1.36 -6.06
CA LYS A 95 15.95 2.26 -6.74
C LYS A 95 15.39 2.68 -8.09
N LEU A 96 15.20 3.98 -8.27
CA LEU A 96 14.76 4.61 -9.52
C LEU A 96 15.52 5.92 -9.71
N ASP A 97 15.90 6.23 -10.95
CA ASP A 97 16.75 7.40 -11.29
C ASP A 97 18.04 7.40 -10.44
N ASP A 98 18.61 6.20 -10.25
CA ASP A 98 19.77 5.89 -9.39
C ASP A 98 19.66 6.32 -7.91
N GLY A 99 18.48 6.78 -7.49
CA GLY A 99 18.17 7.17 -6.12
C GLY A 99 17.38 6.11 -5.37
N TRP A 100 17.66 5.96 -4.07
CA TRP A 100 16.87 5.08 -3.19
C TRP A 100 15.62 5.77 -2.67
N TRP A 101 14.51 5.05 -2.77
CA TRP A 101 13.19 5.46 -2.31
C TRP A 101 12.65 4.42 -1.34
N ILE A 102 11.87 4.86 -0.35
CA ILE A 102 11.22 3.95 0.59
C ILE A 102 9.76 4.35 0.83
N THR A 103 8.85 3.38 0.78
CA THR A 103 7.44 3.57 1.17
C THR A 103 7.24 3.24 2.64
N ASP A 104 6.36 3.98 3.31
CA ASP A 104 5.78 3.64 4.63
C ASP A 104 6.76 2.92 5.57
N PRO A 105 7.89 3.55 5.96
CA PRO A 105 8.98 2.86 6.64
C PRO A 105 8.60 2.55 8.10
N VAL A 106 8.43 1.25 8.40
CA VAL A 106 8.13 0.75 9.74
C VAL A 106 9.14 -0.31 10.16
N PHE A 107 10.03 0.08 11.07
CA PHE A 107 11.09 -0.78 11.61
C PHE A 107 10.87 -1.17 13.07
N CYS A 108 9.89 -0.58 13.74
CA CYS A 108 9.55 -0.92 15.12
C CYS A 108 9.09 -2.39 15.26
N GLU A 109 9.25 -2.95 16.46
CA GLU A 109 8.81 -4.31 16.77
C GLU A 109 7.28 -4.42 16.77
N ARG A 110 6.58 -3.35 17.15
CA ARG A 110 5.11 -3.30 17.22
C ARG A 110 4.51 -2.13 16.49
N ALA A 111 3.50 -2.40 15.66
CA ALA A 111 2.66 -1.39 15.02
C ALA A 111 1.63 -0.82 16.01
N SER A 112 2.10 -0.06 17.00
CA SER A 112 1.28 0.44 18.11
C SER A 112 1.87 1.69 18.76
N PRO A 113 1.04 2.58 19.34
CA PRO A 113 1.54 3.66 20.20
C PRO A 113 2.30 3.14 21.43
N LEU A 114 1.95 1.94 21.89
CA LEU A 114 2.50 1.32 23.09
C LEU A 114 3.39 0.15 22.68
N GLN A 115 4.69 0.21 22.98
CA GLN A 115 5.63 -0.85 22.57
C GLN A 115 5.43 -2.18 23.35
N TRP A 116 4.56 -2.21 24.35
CA TRP A 116 4.19 -3.40 25.13
C TRP A 116 2.82 -3.98 24.74
N LEU A 117 2.05 -3.32 23.88
CA LEU A 117 0.68 -3.71 23.52
C LEU A 117 0.44 -3.52 22.03
N GLY A 118 -0.33 -4.41 21.39
CA GLY A 118 -0.66 -4.30 19.96
C GLY A 118 0.21 -5.20 19.06
N PRO A 119 -0.01 -5.16 17.74
CA PRO A 119 0.52 -6.15 16.79
C PRO A 119 2.05 -6.19 16.79
N LYS A 120 2.62 -7.35 17.09
CA LYS A 120 4.07 -7.61 17.00
C LYS A 120 4.41 -8.18 15.62
N ARG A 121 5.53 -7.74 15.04
CA ARG A 121 6.01 -8.28 13.77
C ARG A 121 6.45 -9.74 13.88
N PHE A 122 6.23 -10.52 12.82
CA PHE A 122 6.58 -11.95 12.74
C PHE A 122 8.08 -12.20 12.57
N HIS A 123 8.78 -11.25 11.95
CA HIS A 123 10.19 -11.39 11.57
C HIS A 123 10.89 -10.05 11.72
N ALA A 124 12.19 -9.99 12.03
CA ALA A 124 12.95 -8.74 11.99
C ALA A 124 13.02 -8.17 10.54
N PRO A 125 13.22 -6.85 10.35
CA PRO A 125 13.51 -6.32 9.03
C PRO A 125 14.78 -6.99 8.45
N PRO A 126 14.89 -7.14 7.12
CA PRO A 126 16.08 -7.71 6.47
C PRO A 126 17.37 -6.93 6.67
N LEU A 127 17.28 -5.65 7.04
CA LEU A 127 18.42 -4.79 7.39
C LEU A 127 18.03 -3.76 8.46
N SER A 128 18.99 -3.25 9.22
CA SER A 128 18.75 -2.20 10.20
C SER A 128 18.57 -0.81 9.57
N LEU A 129 17.93 0.12 10.30
CA LEU A 129 17.84 1.52 9.88
C LEU A 129 19.20 2.17 9.61
N ALA A 130 20.27 1.72 10.29
CA ALA A 130 21.62 2.26 10.12
C ALA A 130 22.28 1.84 8.80
N GLU A 131 21.91 0.66 8.30
CA GLU A 131 22.47 0.08 7.07
C GLU A 131 21.78 0.58 5.80
N LEU A 132 20.68 1.34 5.92
CA LEU A 132 20.03 1.95 4.77
C LEU A 132 20.94 2.98 4.08
N PRO A 133 20.96 2.99 2.73
CA PRO A 133 21.64 4.02 1.96
C PRO A 133 20.99 5.39 2.14
N PRO A 134 21.69 6.49 1.78
CA PRO A 134 21.07 7.79 1.61
C PRO A 134 19.84 7.68 0.69
N LEU A 135 18.75 8.34 1.07
CA LEU A 135 17.47 8.23 0.39
C LEU A 135 17.24 9.49 -0.46
N ARG A 136 16.91 9.29 -1.73
CA ARG A 136 16.35 10.36 -2.57
C ARG A 136 14.98 10.76 -2.02
N GLY A 137 14.17 9.82 -1.56
CA GLY A 137 12.92 10.18 -0.92
C GLY A 137 12.23 9.11 -0.09
N ILE A 138 11.35 9.58 0.79
CA ILE A 138 10.39 8.77 1.56
C ILE A 138 9.00 9.09 1.02
N LEU A 139 8.20 8.07 0.74
CA LEU A 139 6.83 8.18 0.27
C LEU A 139 5.86 7.64 1.33
N LEU A 140 4.96 8.47 1.81
CA LEU A 140 3.99 8.10 2.85
C LEU A 140 2.59 7.98 2.27
N SER A 141 1.84 6.93 2.60
CA SER A 141 0.45 6.75 2.15
C SER A 141 -0.57 7.38 3.11
N HIS A 142 -0.40 7.21 4.43
CA HIS A 142 -1.31 7.73 5.45
C HIS A 142 -0.64 7.66 6.85
N ASP A 143 -1.39 7.97 7.92
CA ASP A 143 -0.83 8.16 9.26
C ASP A 143 -1.08 7.02 10.26
N HIS A 144 -1.48 5.81 9.85
CA HIS A 144 -1.60 4.69 10.79
C HIS A 144 -0.25 4.18 11.30
N TYR A 145 -0.25 3.44 12.42
CA TYR A 145 0.97 3.04 13.12
C TYR A 145 1.83 2.02 12.34
N ASP A 146 1.20 1.21 11.50
CA ASP A 146 1.84 0.23 10.61
C ASP A 146 2.31 0.83 9.27
N HIS A 147 2.08 2.13 9.03
CA HIS A 147 2.55 2.86 7.85
C HIS A 147 3.43 4.07 8.18
N LEU A 148 3.26 4.63 9.38
CA LEU A 148 4.00 5.79 9.84
C LEU A 148 4.57 5.53 11.24
N ASP A 149 5.82 5.07 11.30
CA ASP A 149 6.56 4.92 12.55
C ASP A 149 7.40 6.17 12.86
N LYS A 150 7.16 6.76 14.04
CA LYS A 150 7.88 7.97 14.48
C LYS A 150 9.38 7.69 14.62
N ALA A 151 9.77 6.52 15.14
CA ALA A 151 11.18 6.20 15.35
C ALA A 151 11.91 6.04 14.02
N SER A 152 11.33 5.29 13.07
CA SER A 152 11.82 5.22 11.69
C SER A 152 11.95 6.60 11.06
N MET A 153 10.92 7.45 11.13
CA MET A 153 10.97 8.77 10.51
C MET A 153 12.06 9.67 11.10
N LEU A 154 12.23 9.69 12.42
CA LEU A 154 13.30 10.47 13.06
C LEU A 154 14.71 9.96 12.68
N ALA A 155 14.87 8.67 12.48
CA ALA A 155 16.15 8.07 12.07
C ALA A 155 16.47 8.29 10.58
N LEU A 156 15.45 8.32 9.72
CA LEU A 156 15.59 8.40 8.25
C LEU A 156 15.57 9.83 7.72
N ALA A 157 14.77 10.73 8.31
CA ALA A 157 14.62 12.10 7.82
C ALA A 157 15.95 12.87 7.67
N PRO A 158 16.97 12.71 8.53
CA PRO A 158 18.28 13.33 8.31
C PRO A 158 18.97 12.88 7.02
N ARG A 159 18.73 11.63 6.58
CA ARG A 159 19.38 10.97 5.42
C ARG A 159 18.53 10.98 4.14
N ALA A 160 17.29 11.47 4.22
CA ALA A 160 16.42 11.66 3.08
C ALA A 160 16.54 13.08 2.51
N GLU A 161 16.58 13.20 1.18
CA GLU A 161 16.51 14.48 0.48
C GLU A 161 15.08 15.02 0.46
N HIS A 162 14.10 14.15 0.22
CA HIS A 162 12.68 14.50 0.14
C HIS A 162 11.80 13.58 0.99
N ILE A 163 10.71 14.13 1.51
CA ILE A 163 9.64 13.38 2.18
C ILE A 163 8.32 13.81 1.56
N ILE A 164 7.67 12.90 0.86
CA ILE A 164 6.48 13.17 0.05
C ILE A 164 5.29 12.52 0.75
N THR A 165 4.27 13.32 1.06
CA THR A 165 3.15 12.90 1.91
C THR A 165 1.81 13.41 1.39
N PRO A 166 0.69 12.81 1.81
CA PRO A 166 -0.62 13.43 1.69
C PRO A 166 -0.72 14.63 2.64
N LEU A 167 -1.70 15.50 2.41
CA LEU A 167 -2.00 16.64 3.29
C LEU A 167 -2.21 16.23 4.77
N GLY A 168 -1.66 17.01 5.69
CA GLY A 168 -1.77 16.81 7.13
C GLY A 168 -0.79 15.80 7.72
N VAL A 169 -0.30 14.84 6.94
CA VAL A 169 0.75 13.90 7.38
C VAL A 169 2.07 14.65 7.58
N GLY A 170 2.41 15.56 6.67
CA GLY A 170 3.61 16.40 6.79
C GLY A 170 3.58 17.32 8.01
N ASP A 171 2.41 17.85 8.37
CA ASP A 171 2.25 18.67 9.58
C ASP A 171 2.60 17.87 10.85
N ARG A 172 2.25 16.57 10.86
CA ARG A 172 2.63 15.65 11.94
C ARG A 172 4.13 15.42 12.01
N LEU A 173 4.81 15.31 10.85
CA LEU A 173 6.26 15.18 10.78
C LEU A 173 6.97 16.44 11.29
N VAL A 174 6.48 17.63 10.91
CA VAL A 174 6.98 18.91 11.42
C VAL A 174 6.82 18.99 12.94
N ALA A 175 5.67 18.56 13.47
CA ALA A 175 5.44 18.48 14.91
C ALA A 175 6.37 17.48 15.63
N TRP A 176 6.98 16.54 14.91
CA TRP A 176 8.03 15.64 15.44
C TRP A 176 9.44 16.22 15.34
N GLY A 177 9.60 17.42 14.77
CA GLY A 177 10.88 18.10 14.62
C GLY A 177 11.60 17.83 13.30
N ILE A 178 10.91 17.26 12.31
CA ILE A 178 11.47 17.06 10.96
C ILE A 178 11.43 18.40 10.20
N ASP A 179 12.53 18.73 9.51
CA ASP A 179 12.66 19.97 8.75
C ASP A 179 11.58 20.06 7.65
N ALA A 180 10.72 21.08 7.76
CA ALA A 180 9.65 21.37 6.81
C ALA A 180 10.16 21.54 5.37
N LYS A 181 11.42 21.97 5.17
CA LYS A 181 12.01 22.14 3.83
C LYS A 181 12.16 20.82 3.06
N LYS A 182 12.22 19.69 3.76
CA LYS A 182 12.29 18.36 3.15
C LYS A 182 10.91 17.81 2.78
N ILE A 183 9.84 18.39 3.34
CA ILE A 183 8.49 17.83 3.28
C ILE A 183 7.70 18.48 2.14
N ARG A 184 7.09 17.67 1.28
CA ARG A 184 6.11 18.09 0.27
C ARG A 184 4.79 17.39 0.53
N GLN A 185 3.75 18.16 0.79
CA GLN A 185 2.40 17.64 1.05
C GLN A 185 1.52 17.82 -0.19
N LEU A 186 0.81 16.78 -0.59
CA LEU A 186 -0.02 16.76 -1.80
C LEU A 186 -1.45 16.34 -1.48
N SER A 187 -2.41 17.00 -2.11
CA SER A 187 -3.81 16.54 -2.22
C SER A 187 -3.93 15.51 -3.35
N TRP A 188 -5.05 14.80 -3.38
CA TRP A 188 -5.34 13.91 -4.51
C TRP A 188 -5.29 14.64 -5.85
N TRP A 189 -4.75 13.94 -6.84
CA TRP A 189 -4.47 14.38 -8.20
C TRP A 189 -3.42 15.49 -8.32
N GLN A 190 -2.75 15.86 -7.23
CA GLN A 190 -1.58 16.71 -7.30
C GLN A 190 -0.32 15.89 -7.52
N GLU A 191 0.58 16.48 -8.29
CA GLU A 191 1.85 15.88 -8.68
C GLU A 191 3.03 16.70 -8.13
N THR A 192 4.16 16.04 -7.95
CA THR A 192 5.44 16.72 -7.74
C THR A 192 6.54 16.03 -8.53
N GLN A 193 7.51 16.81 -9.00
CA GLN A 193 8.68 16.30 -9.70
C GLN A 193 9.89 16.23 -8.76
N VAL A 194 10.60 15.11 -8.77
CA VAL A 194 11.87 14.91 -8.08
C VAL A 194 12.85 14.24 -9.04
N GLY A 195 13.83 14.98 -9.55
CA GLY A 195 14.71 14.47 -10.61
C GLY A 195 13.89 14.10 -11.84
N ALA A 196 14.08 12.88 -12.36
CA ALA A 196 13.29 12.34 -13.46
C ALA A 196 11.92 11.77 -13.05
N LEU A 197 11.63 11.64 -11.74
CA LEU A 197 10.38 11.04 -11.27
C LEU A 197 9.25 12.06 -11.13
N THR A 198 8.10 11.75 -11.74
CA THR A 198 6.81 12.36 -11.40
C THR A 198 6.12 11.49 -10.34
N LEU A 199 5.74 12.10 -9.22
CA LEU A 199 5.02 11.46 -8.12
C LEU A 199 3.63 12.06 -8.05
N ALA A 200 2.60 11.28 -8.37
CA ALA A 200 1.21 11.71 -8.28
C ALA A 200 0.56 11.13 -7.02
N CYS A 201 0.03 12.00 -6.17
CA CYS A 201 -0.79 11.63 -5.02
C CYS A 201 -2.17 11.24 -5.54
N THR A 202 -2.51 9.96 -5.54
CA THR A 202 -3.77 9.46 -6.10
C THR A 202 -4.76 9.07 -5.00
N PRO A 203 -6.08 9.08 -5.26
CA PRO A 203 -7.07 8.71 -4.25
C PRO A 203 -6.90 7.28 -3.72
N ALA A 204 -7.39 7.07 -2.51
CA ALA A 204 -7.59 5.76 -1.88
C ALA A 204 -8.90 5.79 -1.07
N GLN A 205 -9.49 4.63 -0.80
CA GLN A 205 -10.65 4.49 0.07
C GLN A 205 -10.24 3.99 1.44
N HIS A 206 -9.85 4.90 2.32
CA HIS A 206 -9.34 4.55 3.64
C HIS A 206 -9.76 5.59 4.68
N PHE A 207 -9.05 5.67 5.80
CA PHE A 207 -9.23 6.65 6.85
C PHE A 207 -7.87 7.00 7.48
N SER A 208 -7.86 7.93 8.43
CA SER A 208 -6.64 8.26 9.17
C SER A 208 -6.94 8.39 10.66
N GLY A 209 -5.90 8.39 11.50
CA GLY A 209 -6.02 8.59 12.94
C GLY A 209 -5.04 7.75 13.76
N ARG A 210 -4.54 8.33 14.85
CA ARG A 210 -3.56 7.71 15.74
C ARG A 210 -3.96 7.75 17.20
N GLY A 211 -5.07 8.40 17.55
CA GLY A 211 -5.50 8.54 18.93
C GLY A 211 -6.97 8.93 19.05
N VAL A 212 -7.31 9.49 20.20
CA VAL A 212 -8.68 9.93 20.47
C VAL A 212 -8.92 11.25 19.73
N ASN A 213 -10.03 11.34 18.99
CA ASN A 213 -10.52 12.52 18.27
C ASN A 213 -9.68 13.02 17.08
N ASP A 214 -8.59 12.34 16.69
CA ASP A 214 -7.78 12.74 15.53
C ASP A 214 -8.18 12.07 14.20
N GLY A 215 -9.22 11.25 14.21
CA GLY A 215 -9.68 10.52 13.04
C GLY A 215 -9.96 11.39 11.81
N ASN A 216 -9.40 11.03 10.67
CA ASN A 216 -9.54 11.73 9.38
C ASN A 216 -9.07 13.19 9.38
N ARG A 217 -8.19 13.60 10.30
CA ARG A 217 -7.60 14.96 10.28
C ARG A 217 -6.46 15.10 9.27
N THR A 218 -5.89 13.98 8.83
CA THR A 218 -4.90 13.90 7.77
C THR A 218 -5.49 13.15 6.58
N LEU A 219 -4.95 13.40 5.39
CA LEU A 219 -5.32 12.69 4.17
C LEU A 219 -4.61 11.33 4.11
N TRP A 220 -5.22 10.40 3.36
CA TRP A 220 -4.66 9.11 2.95
C TRP A 220 -4.60 9.07 1.42
N ALA A 221 -3.64 8.36 0.84
CA ALA A 221 -3.45 8.32 -0.60
C ALA A 221 -2.81 7.01 -1.06
N SER A 222 -3.04 6.70 -2.32
CA SER A 222 -2.18 5.86 -3.13
C SER A 222 -1.20 6.73 -3.92
N TRP A 223 -0.25 6.13 -4.62
CA TRP A 223 0.76 6.85 -5.38
C TRP A 223 1.02 6.23 -6.76
N ALA A 224 0.96 7.06 -7.80
CA ALA A 224 1.59 6.75 -9.07
C ALA A 224 3.01 7.30 -9.09
N VAL A 225 3.99 6.43 -9.30
CA VAL A 225 5.43 6.76 -9.36
C VAL A 225 5.89 6.53 -10.79
N LEU A 226 6.15 7.61 -11.51
CA LEU A 226 6.39 7.58 -12.95
C LEU A 226 7.83 8.03 -13.22
N SER A 227 8.64 7.13 -13.76
CA SER A 227 9.95 7.45 -14.32
C SER A 227 9.91 7.28 -15.85
N PRO A 228 10.97 7.69 -16.57
CA PRO A 228 11.07 7.46 -18.01
C PRO A 228 11.06 5.96 -18.39
N GLU A 229 11.51 5.09 -17.49
CA GLU A 229 11.72 3.65 -17.75
C GLU A 229 10.64 2.76 -17.14
N LEU A 230 10.01 3.20 -16.04
CA LEU A 230 9.12 2.39 -15.21
C LEU A 230 7.97 3.21 -14.66
N ARG A 231 6.78 2.61 -14.62
CA ARG A 231 5.62 3.14 -13.88
C ARG A 231 5.22 2.19 -12.77
N LEU A 232 5.31 2.65 -11.53
CA LEU A 232 4.86 1.91 -10.34
C LEU A 232 3.56 2.48 -9.81
N PHE A 233 2.68 1.62 -9.33
CA PHE A 233 1.52 2.03 -8.53
C PHE A 233 1.62 1.46 -7.12
N PHE A 234 1.66 2.33 -6.11
CA PHE A 234 1.64 1.94 -4.71
C PHE A 234 0.27 2.26 -4.11
N SER A 235 -0.47 1.23 -3.70
CA SER A 235 -1.86 1.40 -3.23
C SER A 235 -1.99 2.11 -1.89
N GLY A 236 -0.95 2.10 -1.05
CA GLY A 236 -1.12 2.39 0.37
C GLY A 236 -2.08 1.37 0.99
N ASP A 237 -2.95 1.84 1.88
CA ASP A 237 -4.12 1.06 2.30
C ASP A 237 -5.39 1.62 1.67
N SER A 238 -6.25 0.73 1.20
CA SER A 238 -7.49 1.08 0.54
C SER A 238 -8.48 -0.07 0.57
N GLY A 239 -9.77 0.26 0.73
CA GLY A 239 -10.86 -0.57 0.23
C GLY A 239 -11.00 -0.42 -1.29
N TYR A 240 -11.80 -1.28 -1.89
CA TYR A 240 -12.11 -1.15 -3.31
C TYR A 240 -13.00 0.06 -3.59
N PHE A 241 -12.69 0.80 -4.65
CA PHE A 241 -13.51 1.91 -5.13
C PHE A 241 -13.27 2.17 -6.63
N PRO A 242 -14.22 2.80 -7.35
CA PRO A 242 -14.10 3.03 -8.80
C PRO A 242 -12.93 3.89 -9.25
N GLY A 243 -12.32 4.67 -8.34
CA GLY A 243 -11.22 5.57 -8.70
C GLY A 243 -9.94 4.84 -9.10
N PHE A 244 -9.79 3.54 -8.84
CA PHE A 244 -8.72 2.75 -9.44
C PHE A 244 -8.76 2.77 -10.98
N ALA A 245 -9.95 2.69 -11.58
CA ALA A 245 -10.10 2.77 -13.04
C ALA A 245 -9.75 4.16 -13.57
N GLU A 246 -10.06 5.22 -12.83
CA GLU A 246 -9.67 6.60 -13.15
C GLU A 246 -8.14 6.77 -13.10
N ILE A 247 -7.50 6.22 -12.06
CA ILE A 247 -6.04 6.20 -11.92
C ILE A 247 -5.40 5.45 -13.10
N GLY A 248 -5.92 4.28 -13.46
CA GLY A 248 -5.44 3.50 -14.61
C GLY A 248 -5.63 4.19 -15.94
N ALA A 249 -6.71 4.96 -16.11
CA ALA A 249 -6.95 5.76 -17.31
C ALA A 249 -5.98 6.94 -17.42
N GLN A 250 -5.63 7.59 -16.30
CA GLN A 250 -4.80 8.78 -16.28
C GLN A 250 -3.29 8.48 -16.32
N TYR A 251 -2.84 7.48 -15.56
CA TYR A 251 -1.41 7.21 -15.34
C TYR A 251 -0.94 5.85 -15.88
N GLY A 252 -1.88 4.92 -16.06
CA GLY A 252 -1.57 3.57 -16.56
C GLY A 252 -1.17 3.54 -18.05
N PRO A 253 -0.79 2.36 -18.56
CA PRO A 253 -0.58 1.12 -17.80
C PRO A 253 0.62 1.21 -16.85
N PHE A 254 0.55 0.51 -15.72
CA PHE A 254 1.66 0.40 -14.76
C PHE A 254 2.44 -0.89 -15.00
N ASP A 255 3.76 -0.81 -14.93
CA ASP A 255 4.63 -1.98 -15.10
C ASP A 255 4.57 -2.88 -13.87
N LEU A 256 4.55 -2.30 -12.67
CA LEU A 256 4.43 -3.02 -11.41
C LEU A 256 3.46 -2.32 -10.46
N THR A 257 2.56 -3.10 -9.88
CA THR A 257 1.60 -2.63 -8.89
C THR A 257 1.90 -3.28 -7.54
N LEU A 258 2.01 -2.45 -6.50
CA LEU A 258 2.31 -2.82 -5.12
C LEU A 258 1.00 -2.75 -4.32
N MET A 259 0.18 -3.82 -4.43
CA MET A 259 -1.22 -3.81 -3.99
C MET A 259 -1.37 -4.38 -2.59
N GLU A 260 -2.05 -3.65 -1.72
CA GLU A 260 -2.49 -4.15 -0.43
C GLU A 260 -3.29 -5.45 -0.64
N THR A 261 -2.80 -6.52 -0.03
CA THR A 261 -3.44 -7.84 -0.04
C THR A 261 -3.17 -8.46 1.33
N GLY A 262 -3.92 -8.02 2.33
CA GLY A 262 -3.77 -8.41 3.72
C GLY A 262 -4.72 -7.60 4.60
N ALA A 263 -4.65 -7.81 5.92
CA ALA A 263 -5.43 -7.10 6.93
C ALA A 263 -6.95 -6.97 6.68
N TYR A 264 -7.55 -7.82 5.83
CA TYR A 264 -8.95 -7.71 5.45
C TYR A 264 -9.88 -8.48 6.39
N ASN A 265 -11.13 -8.03 6.46
CA ASN A 265 -12.21 -8.76 7.10
C ASN A 265 -13.52 -8.35 6.40
N GLY A 266 -14.12 -9.30 5.67
CA GLY A 266 -15.29 -9.06 4.84
C GLY A 266 -16.52 -8.60 5.63
N ASP A 267 -16.64 -9.03 6.89
CA ASP A 267 -17.80 -8.70 7.73
C ASP A 267 -17.64 -7.36 8.45
N ASP A 268 -16.42 -7.05 8.87
CA ASP A 268 -16.18 -5.97 9.82
C ASP A 268 -15.65 -4.69 9.14
N TRP A 269 -14.87 -4.80 8.06
CA TRP A 269 -14.28 -3.63 7.39
C TRP A 269 -14.03 -3.72 5.88
N PRO A 270 -14.99 -4.19 5.07
CA PRO A 270 -14.79 -4.40 3.63
C PRO A 270 -14.54 -3.11 2.84
N HIS A 271 -14.83 -1.94 3.42
CA HIS A 271 -14.73 -0.65 2.76
C HIS A 271 -13.37 0.04 2.91
N VAL A 272 -12.48 -0.45 3.79
CA VAL A 272 -11.19 0.22 4.06
C VAL A 272 -9.97 -0.68 3.84
N HIS A 273 -10.16 -1.99 3.73
CA HIS A 273 -9.14 -2.95 3.29
C HIS A 273 -9.74 -3.85 2.20
N MET A 274 -8.97 -4.13 1.15
CA MET A 274 -9.41 -4.98 0.04
C MET A 274 -9.38 -6.46 0.41
N LEU A 275 -10.45 -7.19 0.03
CA LEU A 275 -10.37 -8.64 -0.10
C LEU A 275 -9.43 -8.99 -1.27
N PRO A 276 -8.83 -10.19 -1.33
CA PRO A 276 -7.96 -10.58 -2.43
C PRO A 276 -8.59 -10.40 -3.83
N GLU A 277 -9.89 -10.66 -3.95
CA GLU A 277 -10.66 -10.43 -5.20
C GLU A 277 -10.69 -8.94 -5.57
N HIS A 278 -10.83 -8.08 -4.57
CA HIS A 278 -10.77 -6.63 -4.77
C HIS A 278 -9.37 -6.15 -5.12
N SER A 279 -8.32 -6.71 -4.50
CA SER A 279 -6.93 -6.37 -4.83
C SER A 279 -6.58 -6.75 -6.27
N LEU A 280 -7.07 -7.91 -6.74
CA LEU A 280 -6.94 -8.32 -8.13
C LEU A 280 -7.71 -7.37 -9.06
N GLN A 281 -8.95 -7.02 -8.73
CA GLN A 281 -9.73 -6.11 -9.55
C GLN A 281 -9.09 -4.71 -9.60
N ALA A 282 -8.60 -4.19 -8.48
CA ALA A 282 -7.89 -2.92 -8.43
C ALA A 282 -6.64 -2.93 -9.31
N HIS A 283 -5.88 -4.03 -9.30
CA HIS A 283 -4.75 -4.24 -10.21
C HIS A 283 -5.15 -4.16 -11.70
N LEU A 284 -6.25 -4.81 -12.08
CA LEU A 284 -6.78 -4.75 -13.45
C LEU A 284 -7.24 -3.34 -13.81
N ASP A 285 -7.94 -2.66 -12.91
CA ASP A 285 -8.48 -1.32 -13.10
C ASP A 285 -7.39 -0.27 -13.29
N VAL A 286 -6.30 -0.36 -12.52
CA VAL A 286 -5.12 0.51 -12.73
C VAL A 286 -4.32 0.11 -13.97
N ARG A 287 -4.68 -0.97 -14.66
CA ARG A 287 -3.99 -1.52 -15.84
C ARG A 287 -2.55 -1.93 -15.51
N GLY A 288 -2.39 -2.64 -14.40
CA GLY A 288 -1.11 -3.21 -13.99
C GLY A 288 -0.68 -4.38 -14.89
N ARG A 289 0.63 -4.52 -15.10
CA ARG A 289 1.22 -5.67 -15.80
C ARG A 289 1.67 -6.76 -14.83
N TRP A 290 2.40 -6.37 -13.78
CA TRP A 290 2.79 -7.26 -12.69
C TRP A 290 2.16 -6.82 -11.36
N LEU A 291 1.71 -7.82 -10.60
CA LEU A 291 1.15 -7.65 -9.28
C LEU A 291 2.14 -8.14 -8.22
N LEU A 292 2.49 -7.26 -7.28
CA LEU A 292 3.22 -7.59 -6.06
C LEU A 292 2.30 -7.35 -4.85
N PRO A 293 1.81 -8.40 -4.19
CA PRO A 293 0.96 -8.26 -3.01
C PRO A 293 1.77 -7.81 -1.79
N ILE A 294 1.35 -6.73 -1.14
CA ILE A 294 1.94 -6.15 0.09
C ILE A 294 0.94 -6.21 1.25
N HIS A 295 1.30 -5.65 2.42
CA HIS A 295 0.46 -5.63 3.63
C HIS A 295 0.19 -7.03 4.25
N ASN A 296 0.98 -8.03 3.86
CA ASN A 296 0.90 -9.41 4.37
C ASN A 296 2.21 -9.86 5.01
N GLY A 297 2.20 -11.02 5.67
CA GLY A 297 3.42 -11.73 6.10
C GLY A 297 4.30 -11.02 7.13
N THR A 298 3.81 -9.96 7.78
CA THR A 298 4.62 -9.18 8.74
C THR A 298 3.90 -8.90 10.05
N PHE A 299 2.64 -8.47 10.05
CA PHE A 299 1.87 -8.21 11.27
C PHE A 299 0.54 -8.99 11.26
N ASP A 300 0.06 -9.32 12.45
CA ASP A 300 -1.26 -9.90 12.66
C ASP A 300 -2.29 -8.79 12.92
N LEU A 301 -2.86 -8.28 11.82
CA LEU A 301 -3.78 -7.13 11.80
C LEU A 301 -5.23 -7.50 11.47
N ALA A 302 -5.53 -8.78 11.26
CA ALA A 302 -6.85 -9.24 10.87
C ALA A 302 -7.17 -10.64 11.40
N MET A 303 -8.31 -11.17 10.96
CA MET A 303 -8.86 -12.45 11.43
C MET A 303 -8.57 -13.61 10.48
N HIS A 304 -7.95 -13.35 9.32
CA HIS A 304 -7.57 -14.39 8.37
C HIS A 304 -6.24 -15.06 8.78
N GLY A 305 -5.97 -16.28 8.28
CA GLY A 305 -4.67 -16.92 8.48
C GLY A 305 -3.54 -16.11 7.83
N TRP A 306 -2.31 -16.16 8.37
CA TRP A 306 -1.21 -15.31 7.89
C TRP A 306 -0.81 -15.60 6.43
N ARG A 307 -1.00 -16.85 5.96
CA ARG A 307 -0.75 -17.30 4.57
C ARG A 307 -1.88 -17.00 3.61
N GLU A 308 -3.10 -16.92 4.13
CA GLU A 308 -4.32 -16.86 3.33
C GLU A 308 -4.28 -15.76 2.25
N PRO A 309 -3.80 -14.52 2.52
CA PRO A 309 -3.77 -13.49 1.49
C PRO A 309 -2.89 -13.86 0.29
N LEU A 310 -1.72 -14.46 0.54
CA LEU A 310 -0.77 -14.87 -0.51
C LEU A 310 -1.31 -16.07 -1.31
N GLU A 311 -1.88 -17.06 -0.62
CA GLU A 311 -2.50 -18.22 -1.27
C GLU A 311 -3.67 -17.79 -2.17
N ARG A 312 -4.61 -17.00 -1.64
CA ARG A 312 -5.80 -16.56 -2.36
C ARG A 312 -5.45 -15.67 -3.56
N ILE A 313 -4.58 -14.68 -3.39
CA ILE A 313 -4.25 -13.78 -4.50
C ILE A 313 -3.52 -14.51 -5.63
N CYS A 314 -2.64 -15.47 -5.30
CA CYS A 314 -1.93 -16.25 -6.32
C CYS A 314 -2.91 -17.16 -7.10
N THR A 315 -3.83 -17.84 -6.40
CA THR A 315 -4.87 -18.64 -7.07
C THR A 315 -5.78 -17.79 -7.95
N LEU A 316 -6.24 -16.63 -7.47
CA LEU A 316 -7.08 -15.71 -8.24
C LEU A 316 -6.34 -15.18 -9.48
N ALA A 317 -5.06 -14.83 -9.34
CA ALA A 317 -4.27 -14.33 -10.46
C ALA A 317 -4.03 -15.39 -11.53
N GLU A 318 -3.77 -16.65 -11.14
CA GLU A 318 -3.69 -17.78 -12.07
C GLU A 318 -4.99 -17.94 -12.88
N GLN A 319 -6.14 -17.89 -12.20
CA GLN A 319 -7.47 -17.99 -12.84
C GLN A 319 -7.74 -16.87 -13.85
N HIS A 320 -7.14 -15.68 -13.65
CA HIS A 320 -7.34 -14.50 -14.49
C HIS A 320 -6.15 -14.21 -15.42
N SER A 321 -5.16 -15.12 -15.49
CA SER A 321 -3.93 -14.92 -16.28
C SER A 321 -3.16 -13.63 -15.94
N VAL A 322 -3.16 -13.24 -14.67
CA VAL A 322 -2.41 -12.08 -14.14
C VAL A 322 -1.03 -12.52 -13.67
N SER A 323 0.01 -11.81 -14.09
CA SER A 323 1.38 -12.07 -13.64
C SER A 323 1.60 -11.55 -12.22
N VAL A 324 1.97 -12.44 -11.30
CA VAL A 324 2.25 -12.12 -9.89
C VAL A 324 3.71 -12.38 -9.58
N THR A 325 4.32 -11.51 -8.77
CA THR A 325 5.65 -11.72 -8.20
C THR A 325 5.60 -11.63 -6.68
N THR A 326 6.32 -12.50 -5.99
CA THR A 326 6.30 -12.62 -4.52
C THR A 326 7.72 -12.82 -3.97
N PRO A 327 8.61 -11.83 -4.10
CA PRO A 327 9.94 -11.93 -3.49
C PRO A 327 9.82 -12.17 -1.98
N MET A 328 10.73 -12.99 -1.43
CA MET A 328 10.88 -13.12 0.01
C MET A 328 11.28 -11.77 0.63
N MET A 329 11.12 -11.65 1.95
CA MET A 329 11.59 -10.47 2.68
C MET A 329 13.11 -10.35 2.49
N GLY A 330 13.55 -9.20 1.98
CA GLY A 330 14.96 -8.92 1.68
C GLY A 330 15.48 -9.53 0.37
N GLU A 331 14.66 -10.23 -0.40
CA GLU A 331 15.04 -10.68 -1.74
C GLU A 331 14.98 -9.51 -2.74
N ARG A 332 15.96 -9.45 -3.65
CA ARG A 332 15.97 -8.46 -4.74
C ARG A 332 14.96 -8.89 -5.81
N LEU A 333 14.00 -8.03 -6.07
CA LEU A 333 13.19 -8.03 -7.29
C LEU A 333 13.80 -7.09 -8.32
N ASP A 334 13.92 -7.55 -9.56
CA ASP A 334 14.16 -6.69 -10.72
C ASP A 334 12.82 -6.19 -11.26
N MET A 335 12.53 -4.90 -11.14
CA MET A 335 11.25 -4.32 -11.57
C MET A 335 11.11 -4.25 -13.09
N LEU A 336 12.21 -4.28 -13.85
CA LEU A 336 12.20 -4.29 -15.31
C LEU A 336 11.97 -5.69 -15.87
N ALA A 337 12.34 -6.72 -15.12
CA ALA A 337 12.13 -8.12 -15.47
C ALA A 337 11.63 -8.95 -14.26
N PRO A 338 10.42 -8.66 -13.73
CA PRO A 338 9.88 -9.41 -12.60
C PRO A 338 9.78 -10.90 -12.93
N GLN A 339 9.96 -11.73 -11.91
CA GLN A 339 9.85 -13.18 -12.03
C GLN A 339 8.52 -13.67 -11.45
N PRO A 340 7.95 -14.77 -11.99
CA PRO A 340 6.75 -15.39 -11.43
C PRO A 340 6.88 -15.69 -9.93
N ALA A 341 5.74 -15.64 -9.25
CA ALA A 341 5.62 -15.85 -7.81
C ALA A 341 6.29 -17.15 -7.37
N GLN A 342 7.18 -17.04 -6.38
CA GLN A 342 7.65 -18.17 -5.59
C GLN A 342 6.81 -18.26 -4.33
N ALA A 343 6.23 -19.43 -4.08
CA ALA A 343 5.36 -19.67 -2.94
C ALA A 343 6.18 -19.97 -1.68
N TRP A 344 7.05 -19.04 -1.26
CA TRP A 344 7.98 -19.21 -0.13
C TRP A 344 7.29 -19.50 1.22
N TRP A 345 5.98 -19.25 1.31
CA TRP A 345 5.17 -19.56 2.49
C TRP A 345 4.67 -21.02 2.52
N GLN A 346 4.77 -21.76 1.41
CA GLN A 346 4.32 -23.15 1.37
C GLN A 346 5.15 -24.03 2.30
N GLY A 347 4.46 -24.84 3.10
CA GLY A 347 5.08 -25.73 4.09
C GLY A 347 5.38 -25.10 5.44
N LEU A 348 5.21 -23.77 5.60
CA LEU A 348 5.27 -23.10 6.89
C LEU A 348 3.90 -23.19 7.59
N ARG A 349 3.87 -23.39 8.90
CA ARG A 349 2.64 -23.47 9.68
C ARG A 349 2.13 -22.12 10.12
#